data_AF-C3MM47-F1
#
_entry.id   AF-C3MM47-F1
#
_cell.length_a   1.000
_cell.length_b   1.000
_cell.length_c   1.000
_cell.angle_alpha   90.00
_cell.angle_beta   90.00
_cell.angle_gamma   90.00
#
_symmetry.space_group_name_H-M   'P 1'
#
loop_
_entity.id
_entity.type
_entity.pdbx_description
1 polymer ?
#
loop_
_entity_poly.entity_id
_entity_poly.type
_entity_poly.pdbx_seq_one_letter_code
_entity_poly.pdbx_strand_id
1 'polypeptide(L)'
;MDLPGYDYIVVYKDIHFGRPHIAGTLIKPESVLYELAKDKTFDEVSKAFYNQINLKQIKECIKYAIDVMKILKYYKKVKPKVPRRLKRKLGPTSYAFIDKENENNKYDPTIKNSNVKVVDVLNKLYEGKEISQVTEELSIPKEAVIESILYSASLIDDFHLSLSEFKDPASVVIESFNYIRKK
;
A
#
# COMPACT_ATOMS: atom_id res chain seq x y z
N MET A 1 7.11 17.24 6.15
CA MET A 1 5.81 17.87 5.86
C MET A 1 4.75 16.83 6.15
N ASP A 2 3.66 17.24 6.78
CA ASP A 2 2.56 16.33 7.06
C ASP A 2 1.92 15.90 5.74
N LEU A 3 1.66 14.60 5.60
CA LEU A 3 0.89 14.14 4.46
C LEU A 3 -0.57 14.50 4.75
N PRO A 4 -1.28 15.18 3.82
CA PRO A 4 -2.67 15.57 4.05
C PRO A 4 -3.45 14.38 4.61
N GLY A 5 -4.12 14.62 5.76
CA GLY A 5 -4.95 13.74 6.61
C GLY A 5 -4.45 12.31 6.79
N TYR A 6 -3.15 12.26 7.04
CA TYR A 6 -2.55 11.27 7.91
C TYR A 6 -2.07 12.00 9.15
N ASP A 7 -2.19 11.33 10.29
CA ASP A 7 -1.70 11.83 11.58
C ASP A 7 -0.26 11.37 11.84
N TYR A 8 0.14 10.24 11.24
CA TYR A 8 1.41 9.58 11.51
C TYR A 8 2.26 9.31 10.27
N ILE A 9 1.78 9.62 9.07
CA ILE A 9 2.57 9.49 7.84
C ILE A 9 3.02 10.87 7.38
N VAL A 10 4.33 11.04 7.23
CA VAL A 10 4.96 12.30 6.87
C VAL A 10 5.87 12.13 5.66
N VAL A 11 6.11 13.24 4.95
CA VAL A 11 6.97 13.30 3.78
C VAL A 11 8.04 14.37 3.99
N TYR A 12 9.31 13.98 4.01
CA TYR A 12 10.44 14.90 4.03
C TYR A 12 11.30 14.67 2.79
N LYS A 13 11.70 15.75 2.12
CA LYS A 13 12.44 15.70 0.85
C LYS A 13 13.77 14.93 0.98
N ASP A 14 14.44 15.11 2.12
CA ASP A 14 15.78 14.56 2.36
C ASP A 14 15.75 13.15 2.97
N ILE A 15 14.56 12.62 3.29
CA ILE A 15 14.38 11.25 3.79
C ILE A 15 13.76 10.40 2.70
N HIS A 16 14.35 9.23 2.43
CA HIS A 16 13.90 8.28 1.42
C HIS A 16 13.61 8.91 0.05
N PHE A 17 14.33 9.98 -0.30
CA PHE A 17 14.13 10.74 -1.55
C PHE A 17 12.71 11.28 -1.71
N GLY A 18 12.11 11.79 -0.61
CA GLY A 18 10.75 12.33 -0.62
C GLY A 18 9.66 11.27 -0.56
N ARG A 19 9.99 10.03 -0.20
CA ARG A 19 8.98 9.00 0.09
C ARG A 19 8.37 9.18 1.49
N PRO A 20 7.08 8.87 1.66
CA PRO A 20 6.46 8.84 2.96
C PRO A 20 7.09 7.81 3.90
N HIS A 21 7.08 8.14 5.19
CA HIS A 21 7.47 7.26 6.28
C HIS A 21 6.66 7.61 7.52
N ILE A 22 6.67 6.71 8.50
CA ILE A 22 6.01 6.92 9.77
C ILE A 22 6.76 7.98 10.57
N ALA A 23 6.05 9.00 11.05
CA ALA A 23 6.57 10.11 11.82
C ALA A 23 7.41 9.61 13.01
N GLY A 24 8.60 10.20 13.18
CA GLY A 24 9.54 9.82 14.23
C GLY A 24 10.34 8.54 13.94
N THR A 25 10.21 7.94 12.75
CA THR A 25 10.92 6.72 12.37
C THR A 25 11.49 6.84 10.94
N LEU A 26 12.25 5.84 10.50
CA LEU A 26 12.62 5.67 9.09
C LEU A 26 11.81 4.55 8.40
N ILE A 27 10.72 4.09 9.03
CA ILE A 27 9.93 2.94 8.57
C ILE A 27 8.95 3.42 7.50
N LYS A 28 8.97 2.77 6.34
CA LYS A 28 8.08 3.09 5.21
C LYS A 28 6.76 2.32 5.30
N PRO A 29 5.64 2.87 4.80
CA PRO A 29 4.36 2.17 4.79
C PRO A 29 4.41 0.78 4.13
N GLU A 30 5.08 0.65 2.98
CA GLU A 30 5.20 -0.63 2.28
C GLU A 30 5.93 -1.69 3.11
N SER A 31 6.91 -1.30 3.93
CA SER A 31 7.64 -2.21 4.81
C SER A 31 6.74 -2.82 5.89
N VAL A 32 5.79 -2.04 6.41
CA VAL A 32 4.79 -2.53 7.38
C VAL A 32 3.86 -3.55 6.72
N LEU A 33 3.41 -3.29 5.49
CA LEU A 33 2.57 -4.24 4.75
C LEU A 33 3.33 -5.54 4.43
N TYR A 34 4.60 -5.46 4.01
CA TYR A 34 5.42 -6.67 3.80
C TYR A 34 5.58 -7.49 5.08
N GLU A 35 5.66 -6.85 6.24
CA GLU A 35 5.73 -7.55 7.52
C GLU A 35 4.40 -8.20 7.89
N LEU A 36 3.29 -7.50 7.68
CA LEU A 36 1.94 -8.03 7.88
C LEU A 36 1.66 -9.24 6.98
N ALA A 37 2.13 -9.20 5.73
CA ALA A 37 1.98 -10.28 4.75
C ALA A 37 2.72 -11.57 5.13
N LYS A 38 3.57 -11.56 6.15
CA LYS A 38 4.18 -12.77 6.73
C LYS A 38 3.23 -13.51 7.68
N ASP A 39 1.93 -13.25 7.57
CA ASP A 39 0.88 -13.81 8.42
C ASP A 39 1.06 -13.45 9.91
N LYS A 40 1.47 -12.20 10.16
CA LYS A 40 1.67 -11.68 11.50
C LYS A 40 0.44 -10.91 11.97
N THR A 41 0.15 -11.00 13.27
CA THR A 41 -0.80 -10.10 13.92
C THR A 41 -0.25 -8.68 14.02
N PHE A 42 -1.09 -7.69 14.28
CA PHE A 42 -0.60 -6.30 14.41
C PHE A 42 0.38 -6.11 15.58
N ASP A 43 0.20 -6.84 16.68
CA ASP A 43 1.15 -6.83 17.80
C ASP A 43 2.51 -7.43 17.40
N GLU A 44 2.50 -8.53 16.64
CA GLU A 44 3.72 -9.14 16.10
C GLU A 44 4.42 -8.25 15.07
N VAL A 45 3.66 -7.51 14.26
CA VAL A 45 4.21 -6.49 13.35
C VAL A 45 4.88 -5.37 14.15
N SER A 46 4.22 -4.83 15.19
CA SER A 46 4.82 -3.83 16.09
C SER A 46 6.14 -4.34 16.68
N LYS A 47 6.14 -5.57 17.20
CA LYS A 47 7.34 -6.21 17.77
C LYS A 47 8.45 -6.41 16.75
N ALA A 48 8.11 -6.73 15.50
CA ALA A 48 9.09 -6.86 14.43
C ALA A 48 9.84 -5.55 14.13
N PHE A 49 9.21 -4.41 14.42
CA PHE A 49 9.83 -3.08 14.35
C PHE A 49 10.33 -2.58 15.71
N TYR A 50 10.62 -3.49 16.65
CA TYR A 50 11.10 -3.17 18.01
C TYR A 50 10.19 -2.19 18.74
N ASN A 51 8.86 -2.28 18.52
CA ASN A 51 7.85 -1.38 19.08
C ASN A 51 8.05 0.11 18.74
N GLN A 52 8.79 0.43 17.67
CA GLN A 52 8.92 1.79 17.17
C GLN A 52 7.61 2.31 16.56
N ILE A 53 6.68 1.41 16.24
CA ILE A 53 5.38 1.74 15.67
C ILE A 53 4.28 1.07 16.48
N ASN A 54 3.08 1.64 16.47
CA ASN A 54 1.91 1.11 17.16
C ASN A 54 0.78 0.74 16.18
N LEU A 55 -0.30 0.17 16.72
CA LEU A 55 -1.47 -0.25 15.95
C LEU A 55 -2.09 0.87 15.09
N LYS A 56 -2.17 2.11 15.60
CA LYS A 56 -2.75 3.23 14.83
C LYS A 56 -1.89 3.55 13.61
N GLN A 57 -0.56 3.52 13.77
CA GLN A 57 0.39 3.74 12.68
C GLN A 57 0.31 2.61 11.63
N ILE A 58 0.18 1.35 12.07
CA ILE A 58 -0.04 0.21 11.16
C ILE A 58 -1.31 0.40 10.33
N LYS A 59 -2.42 0.78 10.97
CA LYS A 59 -3.68 1.10 10.28
C LYS A 59 -3.51 2.23 9.28
N GLU A 60 -2.76 3.28 9.60
CA GLU A 60 -2.47 4.34 8.63
C GLU A 60 -1.63 3.85 7.46
N CYS A 61 -0.70 2.91 7.63
CA CYS A 61 0.02 2.30 6.51
C CYS A 61 -0.93 1.53 5.58
N ILE A 62 -1.93 0.83 6.12
CA ILE A 62 -2.96 0.14 5.33
C ILE A 62 -3.83 1.15 4.58
N LYS A 63 -4.28 2.21 5.26
CA LYS A 63 -5.02 3.33 4.64
C LYS A 63 -4.22 3.98 3.51
N TYR A 64 -2.91 4.15 3.71
CA TYR A 64 -1.99 4.66 2.71
C TYR A 64 -1.98 3.82 1.44
N ALA A 65 -1.97 2.49 1.58
CA ALA A 65 -2.06 1.57 0.45
C ALA A 65 -3.38 1.75 -0.34
N ILE A 66 -4.51 1.85 0.37
CA ILE A 66 -5.84 2.10 -0.23
C ILE A 66 -5.84 3.43 -1.02
N ASP A 67 -5.30 4.49 -0.43
CA ASP A 67 -5.28 5.80 -1.07
C ASP A 67 -4.32 5.86 -2.28
N VAL A 68 -3.19 5.13 -2.25
CA VAL A 68 -2.33 4.96 -3.43
C VAL A 68 -3.10 4.28 -4.57
N MET A 69 -3.87 3.23 -4.30
CA MET A 69 -4.72 2.58 -5.31
C MET A 69 -5.71 3.57 -5.93
N LYS A 70 -6.34 4.42 -5.10
CA LYS A 70 -7.24 5.49 -5.59
C LYS A 70 -6.50 6.51 -6.44
N ILE A 71 -5.32 6.97 -6.02
CA ILE A 71 -4.48 7.90 -6.79
C ILE A 71 -4.19 7.30 -8.17
N LEU A 72 -3.70 6.05 -8.21
CA LEU A 72 -3.37 5.38 -9.47
C LEU A 72 -4.60 5.21 -10.39
N LYS A 73 -5.79 5.01 -9.82
CA LYS A 73 -7.05 4.89 -10.56
C LYS A 73 -7.54 6.22 -11.14
N TYR A 74 -7.49 7.31 -10.36
CA TYR A 74 -8.13 8.58 -10.73
C TYR A 74 -7.17 9.65 -11.25
N TYR A 75 -5.88 9.55 -10.94
CA TYR A 75 -4.89 10.59 -11.22
C TYR A 75 -4.10 10.26 -12.50
N LYS A 76 -4.66 10.64 -13.65
CA LYS A 76 -4.07 10.39 -14.99
C LYS A 76 -2.69 11.02 -15.21
N LYS A 77 -2.27 11.97 -14.37
CA LYS A 77 -0.95 12.62 -14.44
C LYS A 77 0.20 11.70 -13.98
N VAL A 78 -0.08 10.72 -13.12
CA VAL A 78 0.93 9.75 -12.64
C VAL A 78 0.57 8.38 -13.20
N LYS A 79 1.14 8.04 -14.36
CA LYS A 79 1.15 6.65 -14.84
C LYS A 79 2.41 6.00 -14.29
N PRO A 80 2.34 4.98 -13.41
CA PRO A 80 3.54 4.29 -12.96
C PRO A 80 4.21 3.62 -14.15
N LYS A 81 5.22 4.28 -14.70
CA LYS A 81 6.17 3.69 -15.65
C LYS A 81 7.34 3.18 -14.84
N VAL A 82 7.17 2.00 -14.25
CA VAL A 82 8.29 1.34 -13.58
C VAL A 82 9.15 0.72 -14.68
N PRO A 83 10.43 1.11 -14.82
CA PRO A 83 11.34 0.46 -15.75
C PRO A 83 11.32 -1.05 -15.56
N ARG A 84 11.24 -1.83 -16.66
CA ARG A 84 11.17 -3.31 -16.60
C ARG A 84 12.26 -3.93 -15.71
N ARG A 85 13.46 -3.33 -15.69
CA ARG A 85 14.59 -3.74 -14.83
C ARG A 85 14.29 -3.62 -13.32
N LEU A 86 13.49 -2.63 -12.93
CA LEU A 86 13.10 -2.42 -11.53
C LEU A 86 11.94 -3.34 -11.15
N LYS A 87 10.99 -3.60 -12.06
CA LYS A 87 9.88 -4.55 -11.82
C LYS A 87 10.35 -5.94 -11.39
N ARG A 88 11.46 -6.45 -11.95
CA ARG A 88 12.02 -7.77 -11.57
C ARG A 88 12.58 -7.81 -10.14
N LYS A 89 12.82 -6.65 -9.51
CA LYS A 89 13.37 -6.53 -8.15
C LYS A 89 12.30 -6.21 -7.09
N LEU A 90 11.05 -5.90 -7.47
CA LEU A 90 10.04 -5.26 -6.60
C LEU A 90 8.87 -6.17 -6.21
N GLY A 91 9.16 -7.43 -5.89
CA GLY A 91 8.15 -8.38 -5.40
C GLY A 91 7.66 -9.37 -6.45
N PRO A 92 6.67 -10.21 -6.11
CA PRO A 92 6.35 -11.40 -6.88
C PRO A 92 5.90 -11.04 -8.29
N THR A 93 6.59 -11.61 -9.28
CA THR A 93 6.33 -11.42 -10.72
C THR A 93 4.99 -11.99 -11.17
N SER A 94 4.33 -12.79 -10.32
CA SER A 94 3.03 -13.41 -10.55
C SER A 94 2.26 -13.53 -9.23
N TYR A 95 0.98 -13.22 -9.27
CA TYR A 95 0.04 -13.43 -8.16
C TYR A 95 -0.89 -14.57 -8.57
N ALA A 96 -1.04 -15.59 -7.73
CA ALA A 96 -1.85 -16.75 -8.03
C ALA A 96 -3.34 -16.43 -7.88
N PHE A 97 -3.70 -15.60 -6.89
CA PHE A 97 -5.08 -15.31 -6.48
C PHE A 97 -5.59 -13.96 -6.97
N ILE A 98 -4.74 -13.08 -7.48
CA ILE A 98 -5.18 -11.77 -8.00
C ILE A 98 -5.41 -11.84 -9.51
N ASP A 99 -6.61 -11.45 -9.95
CA ASP A 99 -6.96 -11.34 -11.36
C ASP A 99 -6.49 -10.00 -11.93
N LYS A 100 -5.39 -10.05 -12.69
CA LYS A 100 -4.81 -8.87 -13.37
C LYS A 100 -5.16 -8.80 -14.85
N GLU A 101 -5.95 -9.72 -15.38
CA GLU A 101 -6.23 -9.79 -16.82
C GLU A 101 -7.17 -8.67 -17.28
N ASN A 102 -7.92 -8.08 -16.34
CA ASN A 102 -8.76 -6.93 -16.63
C ASN A 102 -8.00 -5.60 -16.49
N GLU A 103 -7.54 -5.04 -17.62
CA GLU A 103 -6.83 -3.74 -17.64
C GLU A 103 -7.65 -2.58 -17.06
N ASN A 104 -8.99 -2.64 -17.12
CA ASN A 104 -9.85 -1.59 -16.55
C ASN A 104 -9.83 -1.57 -15.02
N ASN A 105 -9.37 -2.65 -14.38
CA ASN A 105 -9.28 -2.77 -12.94
C ASN A 105 -7.82 -2.93 -12.44
N LYS A 106 -6.87 -2.48 -13.24
CA LYS A 106 -5.42 -2.69 -13.02
C LYS A 106 -4.90 -2.38 -11.63
N TYR A 107 -5.46 -1.38 -10.94
CA TYR A 107 -4.98 -0.88 -9.63
C TYR A 107 -5.90 -1.26 -8.46
N ASP A 108 -7.02 -1.93 -8.72
CA ASP A 108 -7.95 -2.44 -7.70
C ASP A 108 -8.53 -3.80 -8.15
N PRO A 109 -7.67 -4.77 -8.50
CA PRO A 109 -8.09 -6.01 -9.13
C PRO A 109 -8.99 -6.86 -8.21
N THR A 110 -9.75 -7.75 -8.82
CA THR A 110 -10.55 -8.75 -8.12
C THR A 110 -9.70 -9.97 -7.75
N ILE A 111 -10.08 -10.64 -6.66
CA ILE A 111 -9.54 -11.95 -6.31
C ILE A 111 -10.20 -12.99 -7.22
N LYS A 112 -9.40 -13.85 -7.85
CA LYS A 112 -9.86 -14.89 -8.76
C LYS A 112 -10.95 -15.74 -8.13
N ASN A 113 -11.95 -16.10 -8.93
CA ASN A 113 -13.11 -16.88 -8.52
C ASN A 113 -13.92 -16.25 -7.38
N SER A 114 -13.84 -14.92 -7.20
CA SER A 114 -14.63 -14.18 -6.23
C SER A 114 -15.04 -12.81 -6.79
N ASN A 115 -16.00 -12.16 -6.14
CA ASN A 115 -16.35 -10.75 -6.42
C ASN A 115 -15.60 -9.76 -5.51
N VAL A 116 -14.70 -10.26 -4.66
CA VAL A 116 -13.95 -9.46 -3.68
C VAL A 116 -12.82 -8.74 -4.39
N LYS A 117 -12.67 -7.44 -4.13
CA LYS A 117 -11.55 -6.65 -4.62
C LYS A 117 -10.43 -6.59 -3.59
N VAL A 118 -9.22 -6.30 -4.07
CA VAL A 118 -8.08 -6.05 -3.18
C VAL A 118 -8.39 -4.94 -2.17
N VAL A 119 -9.09 -3.87 -2.59
CA VAL A 119 -9.45 -2.79 -1.65
C VAL A 119 -10.38 -3.27 -0.53
N ASP A 120 -11.26 -4.24 -0.80
CA ASP A 120 -12.19 -4.78 0.21
C ASP A 120 -11.40 -5.51 1.32
N VAL A 121 -10.36 -6.27 0.93
CA VAL A 121 -9.43 -6.91 1.87
C VAL A 121 -8.73 -5.86 2.74
N LEU A 122 -8.16 -4.82 2.11
CA LEU A 122 -7.46 -3.76 2.85
C LEU A 122 -8.38 -3.00 3.80
N ASN A 123 -9.64 -2.76 3.41
CA ASN A 123 -10.62 -2.10 4.29
C ASN A 123 -10.84 -2.90 5.57
N LYS A 124 -10.96 -4.24 5.47
CA LYS A 124 -11.09 -5.11 6.66
C LYS A 124 -9.86 -5.06 7.56
N LEU A 125 -8.66 -5.10 6.97
CA LEU A 125 -7.42 -4.93 7.74
C LEU A 125 -7.36 -3.55 8.42
N TYR A 126 -7.78 -2.49 7.72
CA TYR A 126 -7.84 -1.12 8.26
C TYR A 126 -8.82 -1.00 9.44
N GLU A 127 -9.96 -1.69 9.39
CA GLU A 127 -10.92 -1.79 10.50
C GLU A 127 -10.29 -2.40 11.76
N GLY A 128 -9.18 -3.14 11.62
CA GLY A 128 -8.47 -3.77 12.73
C GLY A 128 -8.52 -5.29 12.71
N LYS A 129 -9.02 -5.89 11.63
CA LYS A 129 -9.18 -7.33 11.52
C LYS A 129 -7.83 -8.00 11.21
N GLU A 130 -7.60 -9.14 11.84
CA GLU A 130 -6.46 -9.99 11.53
C GLU A 130 -6.72 -10.85 10.28
N ILE A 131 -5.67 -11.35 9.63
CA ILE A 131 -5.77 -12.11 8.36
C ILE A 131 -6.77 -13.27 8.44
N SER A 132 -6.80 -13.99 9.56
CA SER A 132 -7.77 -15.09 9.79
C SER A 132 -9.21 -14.60 9.76
N GLN A 133 -9.50 -13.47 10.41
CA GLN A 133 -10.84 -12.87 10.42
C GLN A 133 -11.25 -12.36 9.04
N VAL A 134 -10.31 -11.79 8.29
CA VAL A 134 -10.58 -11.33 6.92
C VAL A 134 -10.89 -12.51 5.98
N THR A 135 -10.16 -13.62 6.14
CA THR A 135 -10.37 -14.88 5.40
C THR A 135 -11.81 -15.37 5.62
N GLU A 136 -12.27 -15.41 6.86
CA GLU A 136 -13.63 -15.82 7.23
C GLU A 136 -14.70 -14.85 6.71
N GLU A 137 -14.55 -13.55 6.99
CA GLU A 137 -15.57 -12.54 6.62
C GLU A 137 -15.75 -12.39 5.12
N LEU A 138 -14.67 -12.49 4.34
CA LEU A 138 -14.73 -12.34 2.88
C LEU A 138 -14.85 -13.68 2.16
N SER A 139 -14.84 -14.81 2.87
CA SER A 139 -14.93 -16.16 2.30
C SER A 139 -13.92 -16.40 1.17
N ILE A 140 -12.69 -15.93 1.36
CA ILE A 140 -11.55 -16.08 0.43
C ILE A 140 -10.42 -16.84 1.13
N PRO A 141 -9.55 -17.55 0.40
CA PRO A 141 -8.43 -18.23 1.02
C PRO A 141 -7.43 -17.24 1.63
N LYS A 142 -6.76 -17.68 2.69
CA LYS A 142 -5.75 -16.89 3.41
C LYS A 142 -4.64 -16.37 2.50
N GLU A 143 -4.21 -17.19 1.55
CA GLU A 143 -3.19 -16.84 0.56
C GLU A 143 -3.65 -15.66 -0.32
N ALA A 144 -4.95 -15.54 -0.61
CA ALA A 144 -5.48 -14.39 -1.34
C ALA A 144 -5.44 -13.10 -0.51
N VAL A 145 -5.66 -13.18 0.81
CA VAL A 145 -5.49 -12.04 1.73
C VAL A 145 -4.03 -11.60 1.73
N ILE A 146 -3.10 -12.54 1.90
CA ILE A 146 -1.65 -12.28 1.89
C ILE A 146 -1.21 -11.66 0.56
N GLU A 147 -1.63 -12.23 -0.56
CA GLU A 147 -1.32 -11.69 -1.88
C GLU A 147 -1.88 -10.29 -2.08
N SER A 148 -3.08 -10.00 -1.57
CA SER A 148 -3.68 -8.65 -1.61
C SER A 148 -2.82 -7.64 -0.86
N ILE A 149 -2.28 -8.00 0.31
CA ILE A 149 -1.36 -7.15 1.07
C ILE A 149 -0.06 -6.93 0.29
N LEU A 150 0.55 -8.00 -0.24
CA LEU A 150 1.79 -7.93 -1.02
C LEU A 150 1.64 -7.08 -2.28
N TYR A 151 0.53 -7.26 -2.99
CA TYR A 151 0.19 -6.48 -4.18
C TYR A 151 0.08 -5.00 -3.87
N SER A 152 -0.58 -4.67 -2.76
CA SER A 152 -0.77 -3.29 -2.33
C SER A 152 0.54 -2.64 -1.89
N ALA A 153 1.41 -3.38 -1.21
CA ALA A 153 2.78 -2.93 -0.90
C ALA A 153 3.60 -2.67 -2.17
N SER A 154 3.53 -3.58 -3.14
CA SER A 154 4.20 -3.44 -4.43
C SER A 154 3.69 -2.23 -5.22
N LEU A 155 2.38 -1.93 -5.17
CA LEU A 155 1.82 -0.72 -5.77
C LEU A 155 2.34 0.57 -5.13
N ILE A 156 2.52 0.60 -3.80
CA ILE A 156 3.14 1.74 -3.12
C ILE A 156 4.56 1.96 -3.65
N ASP A 157 5.35 0.90 -3.73
CA ASP A 157 6.72 0.95 -4.26
C ASP A 157 6.76 1.45 -5.70
N ASP A 158 5.91 0.87 -6.57
CA ASP A 158 5.79 1.23 -7.98
C ASP A 158 5.36 2.70 -8.16
N PHE A 159 4.40 3.16 -7.36
CA PHE A 159 3.96 4.55 -7.35
C PHE A 159 5.13 5.48 -7.02
N HIS A 160 5.82 5.25 -5.91
CA HIS A 160 6.93 6.13 -5.51
C HIS A 160 8.15 6.07 -6.43
N LEU A 161 8.45 4.91 -7.02
CA LEU A 161 9.49 4.81 -8.04
C LEU A 161 9.14 5.63 -9.27
N SER A 162 7.88 5.65 -9.69
CA SER A 162 7.48 6.46 -10.83
C SER A 162 7.63 7.96 -10.57
N LEU A 163 7.61 8.38 -9.29
CA LEU A 163 7.80 9.78 -8.92
C LEU A 163 9.27 10.20 -8.91
N SER A 164 10.23 9.26 -8.96
CA SER A 164 11.66 9.62 -8.93
C SER A 164 12.13 10.37 -10.18
N GLU A 165 11.35 10.37 -11.26
CA GLU A 165 11.63 11.14 -12.48
C GLU A 165 11.32 12.63 -12.32
N PHE A 166 10.58 13.03 -11.27
CA PHE A 166 10.22 14.42 -11.02
C PHE A 166 11.32 15.14 -10.24
N LYS A 167 11.50 16.45 -10.52
CA LYS A 167 12.47 17.30 -9.81
C LYS A 167 12.22 17.37 -8.30
N ASP A 168 10.96 17.27 -7.89
CA ASP A 168 10.55 17.30 -6.49
C ASP A 168 9.46 16.25 -6.20
N PRO A 169 9.85 14.98 -5.96
CA PRO A 169 8.90 13.88 -5.75
C PRO A 169 7.97 14.12 -4.55
N ALA A 170 8.47 14.73 -3.47
CA ALA A 170 7.72 14.98 -2.24
C ALA A 170 6.48 15.87 -2.49
N SER A 171 6.66 16.95 -3.27
CA SER A 171 5.56 17.84 -3.65
C SER A 171 4.51 17.11 -4.49
N VAL A 172 4.94 16.25 -5.43
CA VAL A 172 4.03 15.47 -6.27
C VAL A 172 3.21 14.48 -5.43
N VAL A 173 3.80 13.87 -4.39
CA VAL A 173 3.06 13.03 -3.43
C VAL A 173 1.97 13.86 -2.74
N ILE A 174 2.32 15.00 -2.14
CA ILE A 174 1.38 15.85 -1.40
C ILE A 174 0.23 16.30 -2.32
N GLU A 175 0.53 16.74 -3.55
CA GLU A 175 -0.48 17.13 -4.53
C GLU A 175 -1.42 15.97 -4.90
N SER A 176 -0.88 14.76 -5.07
CA SER A 176 -1.66 13.56 -5.40
C SER A 176 -2.64 13.23 -4.29
N PHE A 177 -2.20 13.31 -3.03
CA PHE A 177 -3.06 13.06 -1.87
C PHE A 177 -4.10 14.17 -1.68
N ASN A 178 -3.74 15.44 -1.88
CA ASN A 178 -4.70 16.54 -1.89
C ASN A 178 -5.79 16.37 -2.97
N TYR A 179 -5.43 15.86 -4.13
CA TYR A 179 -6.38 15.65 -5.23
C TYR A 179 -7.47 14.64 -4.86
N ILE A 180 -7.11 13.47 -4.33
CA ILE A 180 -8.09 12.43 -3.98
C ILE A 180 -8.99 12.79 -2.79
N ARG A 181 -8.63 13.82 -2.02
CA ARG A 181 -9.43 14.31 -0.88
C ARG A 181 -10.48 15.33 -1.27
N LYS A 182 -10.29 16.00 -2.41
CA LYS A 182 -11.24 16.96 -2.98
C LYS A 182 -12.31 16.27 -3.84
N LYS A 183 -12.11 14.99 -4.15
CA LYS A 183 -13.03 14.14 -4.91
C LYS A 183 -13.84 13.26 -3.97
#